data_AF-A0A073JUL4-F1
#
_entry.id   AF-A0A073JUL4-F1
#
_cell.length_a   1.000
_cell.length_b   1.000
_cell.length_c   1.000
_cell.angle_alpha   90.00
_cell.angle_beta   90.00
_cell.angle_gamma   90.00
#
_symmetry.space_group_name_H-M   'P 1'
#
loop_
_entity.id
_entity.type
_entity.pdbx_description
1 polymer ?
#
loop_
_entity_poly.entity_id
_entity_poly.type
_entity_poly.pdbx_seq_one_letter_code
_entity_poly.pdbx_strand_id
1 'polypeptide(L)'
;MLYKAELVIDARATLGEGPCWDAENRLLYWVDILEKKIHIYNPITRENRDMFIGQMVGAIVPRKSGGLVAALENGFYYVNPCIKTIDFIYNPESHLQENRFNDGKCDPVGRFWAGTTDSVGVDGKGALYCLHTDLSVSKQLEKVSTSNGLAWSPNGKYMYFIDTPTRKVVCFQYDMYTGHIKNPKDIIEIPEDEGLPDGMTIDEEGMLWIAHWGGGKITRWNPMSGEQLHTVRIPALYVTSCTFGGENLNELYVTTARTRMTETDLEVYPYAGGVFKIKTNVRGCVIHPFNN
;
A
#
# COMPACT_ATOMS: atom_id res chain seq x y z
N MET A 1 -1.91 15.79 19.01
CA MET A 1 -2.89 16.64 18.31
C MET A 1 -3.51 15.81 17.21
N LEU A 2 -4.83 15.91 17.00
CA LEU A 2 -5.49 15.21 15.89
C LEU A 2 -4.98 15.76 14.55
N TYR A 3 -4.89 14.89 13.54
CA TYR A 3 -4.54 15.23 12.15
C TYR A 3 -3.21 15.97 11.97
N LYS A 4 -2.29 15.85 12.93
CA LYS A 4 -0.92 16.33 12.79
C LYS A 4 -0.01 15.14 12.52
N ALA A 5 0.80 15.23 11.46
CA ALA A 5 1.84 14.26 11.17
C ALA A 5 2.98 14.37 12.19
N GLU A 6 3.28 13.26 12.86
CA GLU A 6 4.42 13.06 13.76
C GLU A 6 5.42 12.13 13.08
N LEU A 7 6.69 12.54 12.95
CA LEU A 7 7.73 11.64 12.47
C LEU A 7 7.99 10.54 13.51
N VAL A 8 7.86 9.28 13.11
CA VAL A 8 8.10 8.13 13.99
C VAL A 8 9.35 7.33 13.60
N ILE A 9 9.77 7.43 12.33
CA ILE A 9 11.00 6.81 11.81
C ILE A 9 11.65 7.77 10.80
N ASP A 10 12.88 8.23 11.08
CA ASP A 10 13.71 8.94 10.09
C ASP A 10 14.54 7.93 9.29
N ALA A 11 13.87 7.12 8.47
CA ALA A 11 14.52 6.05 7.72
C ALA A 11 15.29 6.54 6.49
N ARG A 12 14.95 7.73 5.99
CA ARG A 12 15.48 8.30 4.74
C ARG A 12 15.32 7.33 3.55
N ALA A 13 14.23 6.57 3.54
CA ALA A 13 13.95 5.55 2.54
C ALA A 13 13.98 6.14 1.12
N THR A 14 14.57 5.38 0.20
CA THR A 14 14.62 5.76 -1.22
C THR A 14 13.20 5.73 -1.78
N LEU A 15 12.47 4.64 -1.56
CA LEU A 15 11.05 4.50 -1.89
C LEU A 15 10.34 3.70 -0.79
N GLY A 16 10.04 4.39 0.32
CA GLY A 16 9.27 3.80 1.42
C GLY A 16 7.82 3.57 1.01
N GLU A 17 7.30 2.36 1.19
CA GLU A 17 6.00 1.92 0.63
C GLU A 17 5.34 0.81 1.45
N GLY A 18 4.14 0.41 1.02
CA GLY A 18 3.44 -0.79 1.46
C GLY A 18 3.27 -0.94 2.98
N PRO A 19 2.89 0.11 3.74
CA PRO A 19 2.70 0.00 5.18
C PRO A 19 1.54 -0.96 5.48
N CYS A 20 1.81 -1.96 6.32
CA CYS A 20 0.85 -2.97 6.73
C CYS A 20 0.91 -3.18 8.25
N TRP A 21 -0.21 -2.95 8.92
CA TRP A 21 -0.32 -3.14 10.37
C TRP A 21 -0.68 -4.58 10.71
N ASP A 22 0.15 -5.20 11.54
CA ASP A 22 -0.14 -6.47 12.18
C ASP A 22 -0.73 -6.20 13.57
N ALA A 23 -2.05 -6.35 13.68
CA ALA A 23 -2.78 -6.10 14.92
C ALA A 23 -2.46 -7.13 16.02
N GLU A 24 -2.13 -8.37 15.66
CA GLU A 24 -1.85 -9.43 16.61
C GLU A 24 -0.52 -9.18 17.32
N ASN A 25 0.53 -8.87 16.55
CA ASN A 25 1.86 -8.59 17.09
C ASN A 25 2.08 -7.11 17.44
N ARG A 26 1.17 -6.23 17.04
CA ARG A 26 1.25 -4.76 17.16
C ARG A 26 2.52 -4.20 16.51
N LEU A 27 2.78 -4.66 15.28
CA LEU A 27 3.92 -4.27 14.48
C LEU A 27 3.47 -3.56 13.20
N LEU A 28 4.23 -2.56 12.78
CA LEU A 28 4.09 -1.97 11.45
C LEU A 28 5.15 -2.58 10.54
N TYR A 29 4.71 -3.31 9.53
CA TYR A 29 5.53 -3.71 8.40
C TYR A 29 5.48 -2.62 7.33
N TRP A 30 6.60 -2.40 6.63
CA TRP A 30 6.67 -1.53 5.45
C TRP A 30 7.90 -1.90 4.63
N VAL A 31 8.04 -1.38 3.42
CA VAL A 31 9.12 -1.74 2.50
C VAL A 31 9.90 -0.52 2.03
N ASP A 32 11.17 -0.71 1.70
CA ASP A 32 11.87 0.20 0.80
C ASP A 32 12.08 -0.55 -0.51
N ILE A 33 11.26 -0.21 -1.53
CA ILE A 33 11.17 -0.97 -2.78
C ILE A 33 12.55 -1.02 -3.46
N LEU A 34 13.19 0.15 -3.57
CA LEU A 34 14.43 0.32 -4.33
C LEU A 34 15.65 -0.18 -3.56
N GLU A 35 15.62 -0.11 -2.22
CA GLU A 35 16.67 -0.66 -1.37
C GLU A 35 16.49 -2.17 -1.06
N LYS A 36 15.40 -2.77 -1.57
CA LYS A 36 15.14 -4.22 -1.49
C LYS A 36 15.02 -4.70 -0.04
N LYS A 37 14.37 -3.91 0.81
CA LYS A 37 14.25 -4.16 2.25
C LYS A 37 12.81 -4.28 2.69
N ILE A 38 12.58 -5.19 3.63
CA ILE A 38 11.41 -5.18 4.50
C ILE A 38 11.81 -4.56 5.82
N HIS A 39 10.99 -3.66 6.33
CA HIS A 39 11.13 -3.04 7.63
C HIS A 39 10.05 -3.52 8.60
N ILE A 40 10.42 -3.59 9.88
CA ILE A 40 9.57 -4.04 10.98
C ILE A 40 9.73 -3.02 12.11
N TYR A 41 8.68 -2.22 12.29
CA TYR A 41 8.64 -1.21 13.32
C TYR A 41 7.75 -1.64 14.48
N ASN A 42 8.28 -1.54 15.69
CA ASN A 42 7.54 -1.73 16.93
C ASN A 42 7.25 -0.37 17.57
N PRO A 43 6.00 0.12 17.58
CA PRO A 43 5.68 1.43 18.15
C PRO A 43 5.89 1.54 19.67
N ILE A 44 5.91 0.42 20.40
CA ILE A 44 6.10 0.38 21.85
C ILE A 44 7.58 0.59 22.19
N THR A 45 8.47 -0.17 21.55
CA THR A 45 9.93 -0.07 21.79
C THR A 45 10.58 1.03 20.95
N ARG A 46 9.87 1.52 19.91
CA ARG A 46 10.36 2.43 18.87
C ARG A 46 11.52 1.87 18.05
N GLU A 47 11.72 0.56 18.09
CA GLU A 47 12.72 -0.12 17.28
C GLU A 47 12.21 -0.30 15.85
N ASN A 48 13.02 0.10 14.87
CA ASN A 48 12.81 -0.22 13.46
C ASN A 48 13.94 -1.15 13.01
N ARG A 49 13.61 -2.40 12.71
CA ARG A 49 14.56 -3.39 12.15
C ARG A 49 14.31 -3.57 10.67
N ASP A 50 15.30 -4.04 9.94
CA ASP A 50 15.16 -4.37 8.52
C ASP A 50 15.76 -5.73 8.15
N MET A 51 15.30 -6.25 7.02
CA MET A 51 15.80 -7.45 6.38
C MET A 51 15.95 -7.19 4.89
N PHE A 52 17.16 -7.40 4.37
CA PHE A 52 17.44 -7.36 2.94
C PHE A 52 16.88 -8.61 2.23
N ILE A 53 16.20 -8.39 1.11
CA ILE A 53 15.46 -9.42 0.35
C ILE A 53 16.17 -9.81 -0.96
N GLY A 54 17.10 -8.99 -1.47
CA GLY A 54 17.86 -9.29 -2.70
C GLY A 54 17.20 -8.81 -3.99
N GLN A 55 15.91 -8.51 -3.97
CA GLN A 55 15.13 -7.99 -5.09
C GLN A 55 14.08 -6.98 -4.62
N MET A 56 13.52 -6.20 -5.54
CA MET A 56 12.54 -5.17 -5.18
C MET A 56 11.32 -5.81 -4.50
N VAL A 57 10.85 -5.17 -3.44
CA VAL A 57 9.71 -5.63 -2.63
C VAL A 57 8.58 -4.66 -2.86
N GLY A 58 7.55 -5.03 -3.62
CA GLY A 58 6.42 -4.13 -3.87
C GLY A 58 5.50 -4.05 -2.65
N ALA A 59 5.04 -5.21 -2.17
CA ALA A 59 4.09 -5.26 -1.06
C ALA A 59 4.33 -6.48 -0.16
N ILE A 60 3.94 -6.34 1.11
CA ILE A 60 3.99 -7.39 2.12
C ILE A 60 2.74 -7.38 2.99
N VAL A 61 2.29 -8.56 3.39
CA VAL A 61 1.18 -8.71 4.35
C VAL A 61 1.48 -9.85 5.34
N PRO A 62 1.06 -9.73 6.61
CA PRO A 62 1.13 -10.81 7.58
C PRO A 62 0.39 -12.06 7.12
N ARG A 63 0.84 -13.23 7.57
CA ARG A 63 0.16 -14.51 7.35
C ARG A 63 -0.46 -15.01 8.63
N LYS A 64 -1.65 -15.61 8.52
CA LYS A 64 -2.34 -16.23 9.66
C LYS A 64 -1.55 -17.40 10.25
N SER A 65 -0.78 -18.11 9.41
CA SER A 65 0.13 -19.19 9.82
C SER A 65 1.46 -18.70 10.40
N GLY A 66 1.66 -17.38 10.53
CA GLY A 66 2.92 -16.76 10.90
C GLY A 66 3.83 -16.45 9.71
N GLY A 67 4.70 -15.45 9.89
CA GLY A 67 5.52 -14.87 8.82
C GLY A 67 4.72 -13.93 7.92
N LEU A 68 5.27 -13.65 6.74
CA LEU A 68 4.73 -12.74 5.74
C LEU A 68 4.53 -13.47 4.41
N VAL A 69 3.61 -12.96 3.59
CA VAL A 69 3.62 -13.18 2.15
C VAL A 69 3.98 -11.86 1.47
N ALA A 70 4.79 -11.93 0.42
CA ALA A 70 5.35 -10.78 -0.27
C ALA A 70 5.11 -10.88 -1.77
N ALA A 71 4.88 -9.75 -2.40
CA ALA A 71 4.88 -9.57 -3.85
C ALA A 71 6.18 -8.86 -4.22
N LEU A 72 7.13 -9.61 -4.77
CA LEU A 72 8.47 -9.16 -5.13
C LEU A 72 8.57 -8.91 -6.63
N GLU A 73 9.69 -8.34 -7.09
CA GLU A 73 10.01 -8.11 -8.51
C GLU A 73 9.64 -9.31 -9.40
N ASN A 74 10.00 -10.52 -9.00
CA ASN A 74 9.81 -11.73 -9.81
C ASN A 74 8.77 -12.72 -9.26
N GLY A 75 7.77 -12.28 -8.50
CA GLY A 75 6.64 -13.13 -8.11
C GLY A 75 6.22 -13.04 -6.63
N PHE A 76 5.39 -13.99 -6.23
CA PHE A 76 4.93 -14.15 -4.85
C PHE A 76 5.86 -15.06 -4.05
N TYR A 77 6.09 -14.69 -2.79
CA TYR A 77 7.00 -15.37 -1.88
C TYR A 77 6.42 -15.44 -0.48
N TYR A 78 6.78 -16.48 0.27
CA TYR A 78 6.78 -16.42 1.72
C TYR A 78 8.06 -15.77 2.22
N VAL A 79 7.94 -14.97 3.27
CA VAL A 79 9.09 -14.38 3.96
C VAL A 79 8.94 -14.61 5.45
N ASN A 80 9.98 -15.12 6.10
CA ASN A 80 10.04 -15.21 7.55
C ASN A 80 11.19 -14.36 8.09
N PRO A 81 10.92 -13.17 8.64
CA PRO A 81 11.98 -12.30 9.13
C PRO A 81 12.72 -12.82 10.36
N CYS A 82 12.12 -13.72 11.15
CA CYS A 82 12.75 -14.27 12.35
C CYS A 82 13.87 -15.26 12.03
N ILE A 83 13.64 -16.15 11.06
CA ILE A 83 14.62 -17.15 10.61
C ILE A 83 15.28 -16.80 9.27
N LYS A 84 14.93 -15.63 8.71
CA LYS A 84 15.48 -15.05 7.46
C LYS A 84 15.33 -15.96 6.23
N THR A 85 14.16 -16.60 6.08
CA THR A 85 13.85 -17.41 4.89
C THR A 85 12.99 -16.62 3.89
N ILE A 86 13.19 -16.92 2.60
CA ILE A 86 12.46 -16.35 1.47
C ILE A 86 12.16 -17.51 0.52
N ASP A 87 10.89 -17.93 0.46
CA ASP A 87 10.48 -19.15 -0.24
C ASP A 87 9.53 -18.79 -1.39
N PHE A 88 9.88 -19.20 -2.61
CA PHE A 88 9.11 -18.89 -3.82
C PHE A 88 7.76 -19.61 -3.85
N ILE A 89 6.70 -18.90 -4.26
CA ILE A 89 5.36 -19.44 -4.47
C ILE A 89 5.08 -19.56 -5.97
N TYR A 90 4.98 -18.44 -6.67
CA TYR A 90 4.62 -18.41 -8.09
C TYR A 90 4.94 -17.05 -8.73
N ASN A 91 5.29 -17.05 -10.02
CA ASN A 91 5.47 -15.83 -10.81
C ASN A 91 4.50 -15.82 -12.01
N PRO A 92 3.43 -15.01 -12.01
CA PRO A 92 2.50 -14.93 -13.13
C PRO A 92 3.08 -14.21 -14.36
N GLU A 93 4.18 -13.46 -14.20
CA GLU A 93 4.80 -12.62 -15.22
C GLU A 93 6.25 -13.03 -15.52
N SER A 94 6.58 -14.32 -15.40
CA SER A 94 7.94 -14.82 -15.68
C SER A 94 8.45 -14.56 -17.11
N HIS A 95 7.56 -14.16 -18.01
CA HIS A 95 7.84 -13.80 -19.40
C HIS A 95 8.05 -12.28 -19.60
N LEU A 96 7.83 -11.44 -18.58
CA LEU A 96 7.95 -9.98 -18.61
C LEU A 96 9.04 -9.52 -17.63
N GLN A 97 10.30 -9.56 -18.05
CA GLN A 97 11.46 -9.32 -17.16
C GLN A 97 11.57 -7.87 -16.67
N GLU A 98 10.94 -6.91 -17.35
CA GLU A 98 10.95 -5.49 -17.00
C GLU A 98 9.81 -5.11 -16.04
N ASN A 99 8.91 -6.05 -15.73
CA ASN A 99 7.82 -5.83 -14.80
C ASN A 99 8.24 -6.19 -13.38
N ARG A 100 7.63 -5.50 -12.42
CA ARG A 100 7.69 -5.83 -11.00
C ARG A 100 6.33 -5.66 -10.35
N PHE A 101 6.09 -6.34 -9.23
CA PHE A 101 4.99 -5.96 -8.35
C PHE A 101 5.22 -4.57 -7.73
N ASN A 102 4.14 -3.82 -7.52
CA ASN A 102 4.15 -2.45 -7.01
C ASN A 102 3.42 -2.32 -5.67
N ASP A 103 2.09 -2.27 -5.64
CA ASP A 103 1.31 -2.28 -4.40
C ASP A 103 0.48 -3.58 -4.27
N GLY A 104 0.07 -3.89 -3.05
CA GLY A 104 -0.70 -5.08 -2.73
C GLY A 104 -1.28 -5.07 -1.32
N LYS A 105 -2.43 -5.73 -1.17
CA LYS A 105 -3.16 -5.83 0.09
C LYS A 105 -4.00 -7.10 0.11
N CYS A 106 -4.27 -7.62 1.30
CA CYS A 106 -5.25 -8.69 1.46
C CYS A 106 -6.68 -8.17 1.35
N ASP A 107 -7.53 -8.93 0.67
CA ASP A 107 -8.97 -8.73 0.71
C ASP A 107 -9.58 -9.20 2.06
N PRO A 108 -10.87 -8.93 2.33
CA PRO A 108 -11.49 -9.26 3.61
C PRO A 108 -11.53 -10.75 3.98
N VAL A 109 -11.26 -11.65 3.03
CA VAL A 109 -11.22 -13.10 3.26
C VAL A 109 -9.80 -13.67 3.23
N GLY A 110 -8.79 -12.79 3.14
CA GLY A 110 -7.38 -13.13 3.25
C GLY A 110 -6.77 -13.67 1.96
N ARG A 111 -7.29 -13.31 0.77
CA ARG A 111 -6.56 -13.48 -0.50
C ARG A 111 -5.60 -12.32 -0.68
N PHE A 112 -4.39 -12.56 -1.20
CA PHE A 112 -3.40 -11.50 -1.39
C PHE A 112 -3.49 -10.93 -2.81
N TRP A 113 -3.96 -9.69 -2.93
CA TRP A 113 -4.02 -8.97 -4.18
C TRP A 113 -2.77 -8.12 -4.34
N ALA A 114 -2.14 -8.18 -5.51
CA ALA A 114 -1.01 -7.34 -5.82
C ALA A 114 -0.98 -7.11 -7.33
N GLY A 115 -0.57 -5.92 -7.74
CA GLY A 115 -0.46 -5.62 -9.17
C GLY A 115 0.92 -5.13 -9.56
N THR A 116 1.17 -5.17 -10.87
CA THR A 116 2.47 -4.97 -11.46
C THR A 116 2.56 -3.63 -12.20
N THR A 117 3.78 -3.22 -12.48
CA THR A 117 4.12 -2.05 -13.29
C THR A 117 5.44 -2.32 -14.01
N ASP A 118 5.63 -1.71 -15.18
CA ASP A 118 6.93 -1.72 -15.87
C ASP A 118 7.81 -0.57 -15.39
N SER A 119 9.02 -0.46 -15.95
CA SER A 119 9.98 0.61 -15.60
C SER A 119 9.51 2.02 -15.97
N VAL A 120 8.57 2.16 -16.91
CA VAL A 120 8.03 3.46 -17.37
C VAL A 120 6.80 3.87 -16.55
N GLY A 121 5.91 2.92 -16.28
CA GLY A 121 4.74 3.11 -15.42
C GLY A 121 3.55 3.82 -16.08
N VAL A 122 3.49 3.94 -17.41
CA VAL A 122 2.37 4.66 -18.09
C VAL A 122 1.73 3.89 -19.26
N ASP A 123 2.40 2.85 -19.77
CA ASP A 123 2.03 2.20 -21.04
C ASP A 123 1.02 1.06 -20.89
N GLY A 124 0.42 0.85 -19.71
CA GLY A 124 -0.50 -0.26 -19.47
C GLY A 124 0.17 -1.64 -19.59
N LYS A 125 1.44 -1.78 -19.18
CA LYS A 125 2.17 -3.06 -19.26
C LYS A 125 2.06 -3.93 -18.01
N GLY A 126 1.42 -3.42 -16.96
CA GLY A 126 1.11 -4.16 -15.75
C GLY A 126 -0.27 -4.81 -15.78
N ALA A 127 -0.55 -5.55 -14.71
CA ALA A 127 -1.80 -6.22 -14.45
C ALA A 127 -2.07 -6.28 -12.94
N LEU A 128 -3.33 -6.52 -12.56
CA LEU A 128 -3.69 -6.82 -11.18
C LEU A 128 -3.91 -8.32 -11.02
N TYR A 129 -3.30 -8.92 -10.00
CA TYR A 129 -3.41 -10.33 -9.68
C TYR A 129 -3.98 -10.56 -8.29
N CYS A 130 -4.58 -11.73 -8.10
CA CYS A 130 -5.01 -12.25 -6.81
C CYS A 130 -4.39 -13.62 -6.59
N LEU A 131 -3.56 -13.74 -5.55
CA LEU A 131 -3.09 -14.99 -4.97
C LEU A 131 -4.15 -15.49 -3.97
N HIS A 132 -4.81 -16.57 -4.35
CA HIS A 132 -5.85 -17.21 -3.54
C HIS A 132 -5.25 -17.97 -2.36
N THR A 133 -6.10 -18.32 -1.40
CA THR A 133 -5.69 -19.04 -0.17
C THR A 133 -5.23 -20.47 -0.43
N ASP A 134 -5.55 -21.04 -1.58
CA ASP A 134 -5.05 -22.33 -2.08
C ASP A 134 -3.76 -22.18 -2.92
N LEU A 135 -3.17 -20.99 -2.95
CA LEU A 135 -1.99 -20.59 -3.71
C LEU A 135 -2.15 -20.55 -5.24
N SER A 136 -3.37 -20.76 -5.74
CA SER A 136 -3.65 -20.45 -7.14
C SER A 136 -3.57 -18.94 -7.38
N VAL A 137 -3.10 -18.53 -8.57
CA VAL A 137 -3.01 -17.12 -8.96
C VAL A 137 -3.94 -16.85 -10.13
N SER A 138 -4.73 -15.80 -10.01
CA SER A 138 -5.65 -15.35 -11.06
C SER A 138 -5.33 -13.92 -11.45
N LYS A 139 -5.39 -13.63 -12.76
CA LYS A 139 -5.33 -12.27 -13.26
C LYS A 139 -6.71 -11.64 -13.23
N GLN A 140 -6.81 -10.44 -12.67
CA GLN A 140 -8.06 -9.75 -12.36
C GLN A 140 -8.27 -8.53 -13.24
N LEU A 141 -7.20 -7.79 -13.53
CA LEU A 141 -7.20 -6.70 -14.50
C LEU A 141 -5.98 -6.81 -15.41
N GLU A 142 -6.15 -6.38 -16.66
CA GLU A 142 -5.09 -6.22 -17.65
C GLU A 142 -4.92 -4.75 -18.01
N LYS A 143 -3.79 -4.44 -18.65
CA LYS A 143 -3.49 -3.09 -19.15
C LYS A 143 -3.45 -2.02 -18.07
N VAL A 144 -2.93 -2.38 -16.90
CA VAL A 144 -2.70 -1.46 -15.78
C VAL A 144 -1.36 -0.77 -15.99
N SER A 145 -1.26 0.53 -15.78
CA SER A 145 0.00 1.26 -15.97
C SER A 145 0.91 1.17 -14.74
N THR A 146 0.47 1.75 -13.62
CA THR A 146 1.11 1.59 -12.31
C THR A 146 0.06 1.19 -11.31
N SER A 147 -0.02 -0.12 -11.06
CA SER A 147 -0.95 -0.68 -10.08
C SER A 147 -0.63 -0.15 -8.69
N ASN A 148 -1.62 0.42 -8.03
CA ASN A 148 -1.42 1.09 -6.76
C ASN A 148 -2.59 0.84 -5.79
N GLY A 149 -2.84 1.79 -4.89
CA GLY A 149 -3.75 1.68 -3.76
C GLY A 149 -4.99 0.82 -3.95
N LEU A 150 -5.17 -0.14 -3.02
CA LEU A 150 -6.30 -1.05 -2.95
C LEU A 150 -7.06 -0.91 -1.63
N ALA A 151 -8.38 -0.98 -1.68
CA ALA A 151 -9.22 -1.07 -0.48
C ALA A 151 -10.52 -1.82 -0.77
N TRP A 152 -11.17 -2.34 0.28
CA TRP A 152 -12.50 -2.94 0.20
C TRP A 152 -13.45 -2.24 1.15
N SER A 153 -14.70 -2.06 0.74
CA SER A 153 -15.71 -1.45 1.60
C SER A 153 -15.93 -2.30 2.86
N PRO A 154 -16.28 -1.70 4.02
CA PRO A 154 -16.48 -2.45 5.27
C PRO A 154 -17.56 -3.53 5.18
N ASN A 155 -18.53 -3.35 4.26
CA ASN A 155 -19.60 -4.31 4.00
C ASN A 155 -19.21 -5.42 3.00
N GLY A 156 -17.97 -5.44 2.49
CA GLY A 156 -17.45 -6.47 1.59
C GLY A 156 -18.08 -6.51 0.19
N LYS A 157 -18.74 -5.42 -0.26
CA LYS A 157 -19.45 -5.37 -1.56
C LYS A 157 -18.69 -4.63 -2.65
N TYR A 158 -17.71 -3.83 -2.29
CA TYR A 158 -16.96 -3.00 -3.23
C TYR A 158 -15.47 -3.17 -3.04
N MET A 159 -14.75 -3.12 -4.15
CA MET A 159 -13.30 -2.99 -4.20
C MET A 159 -12.97 -1.64 -4.85
N TYR A 160 -12.01 -0.94 -4.29
CA TYR A 160 -11.49 0.32 -4.80
C TYR A 160 -10.04 0.12 -5.25
N PHE A 161 -9.70 0.71 -6.39
CA PHE A 161 -8.41 0.52 -7.03
C PHE A 161 -7.91 1.82 -7.66
N ILE A 162 -6.60 2.03 -7.58
CA ILE A 162 -5.89 3.12 -8.23
C ILE A 162 -4.92 2.55 -9.26
N ASP A 163 -5.05 3.03 -10.50
CA ASP A 163 -3.99 3.00 -11.49
C ASP A 163 -3.43 4.42 -11.61
N THR A 164 -2.26 4.67 -11.02
CA THR A 164 -1.76 6.01 -10.69
C THR A 164 -1.82 7.03 -11.85
N PRO A 165 -1.40 6.70 -13.09
CA PRO A 165 -1.41 7.66 -14.20
C PRO A 165 -2.82 8.06 -14.67
N THR A 166 -3.84 7.27 -14.35
CA THR A 166 -5.24 7.61 -14.66
C THR A 166 -5.76 8.73 -13.75
N ARG A 167 -5.09 8.97 -12.61
CA ARG A 167 -5.44 9.98 -11.60
C ARG A 167 -6.80 9.74 -10.95
N LYS A 168 -7.34 8.53 -11.09
CA LYS A 168 -8.69 8.16 -10.69
C LYS A 168 -8.70 7.03 -9.68
N VAL A 169 -9.73 7.03 -8.85
CA VAL A 169 -10.13 5.85 -8.06
C VAL A 169 -11.29 5.18 -8.78
N VAL A 170 -11.11 3.90 -9.08
CA VAL A 170 -12.13 3.06 -9.72
C VAL A 170 -12.77 2.18 -8.65
N CYS A 171 -14.10 2.14 -8.64
CA CYS A 171 -14.89 1.24 -7.83
C CYS A 171 -15.36 0.04 -8.67
N PHE A 172 -15.27 -1.15 -8.10
CA PHE A 172 -15.82 -2.39 -8.64
C PHE A 172 -16.85 -2.97 -7.67
N GLN A 173 -17.90 -3.60 -8.19
CA GLN A 173 -18.68 -4.54 -7.40
C GLN A 173 -17.79 -5.76 -7.13
N TYR A 174 -17.67 -6.15 -5.87
CA TYR A 174 -16.82 -7.23 -5.40
C TYR A 174 -17.67 -8.32 -4.76
N ASP A 175 -17.41 -9.57 -5.13
CA ASP A 175 -17.99 -10.75 -4.52
C ASP A 175 -16.99 -11.38 -3.54
N MET A 176 -17.28 -11.30 -2.24
CA MET A 176 -16.38 -11.81 -1.20
C MET A 176 -16.15 -13.33 -1.30
N TYR A 177 -17.12 -14.11 -1.80
CA TYR A 177 -17.02 -15.57 -1.85
C TYR A 177 -16.11 -16.03 -2.97
N THR A 178 -16.13 -15.35 -4.12
CA THR A 178 -15.37 -15.74 -5.31
C THR A 178 -14.14 -14.87 -5.55
N GLY A 179 -14.10 -13.66 -5.00
CA GLY A 179 -13.08 -12.65 -5.29
C GLY A 179 -13.31 -11.93 -6.62
N HIS A 180 -14.42 -12.20 -7.31
CA HIS A 180 -14.68 -11.60 -8.62
C HIS A 180 -15.02 -10.11 -8.50
N ILE A 181 -14.48 -9.32 -9.42
CA ILE A 181 -14.79 -7.91 -9.61
C ILE A 181 -15.54 -7.67 -10.92
N LYS A 182 -16.48 -6.72 -10.93
CA LYS A 182 -17.23 -6.33 -12.14
C LYS A 182 -17.74 -4.89 -12.06
N ASN A 183 -18.25 -4.40 -13.19
CA ASN A 183 -18.89 -3.09 -13.31
C ASN A 183 -17.99 -1.94 -12.83
N PRO A 184 -16.79 -1.74 -13.43
CA PRO A 184 -15.89 -0.65 -13.07
C PRO A 184 -16.59 0.70 -13.23
N LYS A 185 -16.38 1.59 -12.27
CA LYS A 185 -16.85 2.97 -12.30
C LYS A 185 -15.82 3.90 -11.69
N ASP A 186 -15.43 4.94 -12.41
CA ASP A 186 -14.64 6.05 -11.87
C ASP A 186 -15.49 6.79 -10.83
N ILE A 187 -15.01 6.89 -9.59
CA ILE A 187 -15.75 7.52 -8.48
C ILE A 187 -15.08 8.78 -7.94
N ILE A 188 -13.76 8.91 -8.11
CA ILE A 188 -12.96 10.05 -7.68
C ILE A 188 -11.91 10.32 -8.76
N GLU A 189 -11.66 11.59 -9.04
CA GLU A 189 -10.56 12.07 -9.89
C GLU A 189 -9.76 13.10 -9.11
N ILE A 190 -8.45 12.85 -8.97
CA ILE A 190 -7.53 13.76 -8.28
C ILE A 190 -7.17 14.91 -9.24
N PRO A 191 -7.22 16.20 -8.87
CA PRO A 191 -6.87 17.32 -9.76
C PRO A 191 -5.37 17.44 -10.04
N GLU A 192 -4.95 17.90 -11.23
CA GLU A 192 -3.54 17.87 -11.73
C GLU A 192 -2.52 18.53 -10.81
N ASP A 193 -2.92 19.60 -10.14
CA ASP A 193 -2.11 20.38 -9.21
C ASP A 193 -2.00 19.76 -7.81
N GLU A 194 -2.65 18.61 -7.56
CA GLU A 194 -2.65 17.94 -6.26
C GLU A 194 -1.73 16.71 -6.19
N GLY A 195 -0.89 16.49 -7.20
CA GLY A 195 -0.04 15.30 -7.32
C GLY A 195 -0.77 14.11 -7.94
N LEU A 196 -0.27 12.91 -7.69
CA LEU A 196 -0.83 11.66 -8.21
C LEU A 196 -1.34 10.75 -7.07
N PRO A 197 -2.47 10.06 -7.25
CA PRO A 197 -2.92 9.07 -6.28
C PRO A 197 -1.97 7.87 -6.25
N ASP A 198 -1.57 7.50 -5.05
CA ASP A 198 -0.60 6.44 -4.80
C ASP A 198 -1.29 5.34 -3.95
N GLY A 199 -0.72 4.93 -2.83
CA GLY A 199 -1.34 4.00 -1.89
C GLY A 199 -2.61 4.53 -1.22
N MET A 200 -3.51 3.61 -0.86
CA MET A 200 -4.83 3.92 -0.30
C MET A 200 -5.22 2.97 0.82
N THR A 201 -5.99 3.45 1.78
CA THR A 201 -6.69 2.63 2.79
C THR A 201 -8.11 3.12 3.04
N ILE A 202 -8.85 2.47 3.93
CA ILE A 202 -10.26 2.79 4.23
C ILE A 202 -10.51 2.78 5.75
N ASP A 203 -11.35 3.69 6.21
CA ASP A 203 -11.82 3.74 7.60
C ASP A 203 -13.13 2.98 7.82
N GLU A 204 -13.52 2.81 9.08
CA GLU A 204 -14.73 2.08 9.48
C GLU A 204 -16.03 2.78 9.05
N GLU A 205 -15.97 4.07 8.72
CA GLU A 205 -17.09 4.83 8.15
C GLU A 205 -17.22 4.59 6.63
N GLY A 206 -16.28 3.87 6.03
CA GLY A 206 -16.25 3.58 4.60
C GLY A 206 -15.65 4.70 3.74
N MET A 207 -14.86 5.60 4.33
CA MET A 207 -14.19 6.68 3.62
C MET A 207 -12.76 6.28 3.24
N LEU A 208 -12.34 6.66 2.04
CA LEU A 208 -11.03 6.33 1.49
C LEU A 208 -9.99 7.35 1.93
N TRP A 209 -8.82 6.88 2.34
CA TRP A 209 -7.65 7.68 2.67
C TRP A 209 -6.58 7.44 1.62
N ILE A 210 -6.20 8.49 0.88
CA ILE A 210 -5.37 8.38 -0.33
C ILE A 210 -4.10 9.20 -0.16
N ALA A 211 -2.96 8.58 -0.44
CA ALA A 211 -1.67 9.25 -0.51
C ALA A 211 -1.47 9.97 -1.84
N HIS A 212 -0.83 11.15 -1.78
CA HIS A 212 -0.57 11.98 -2.94
C HIS A 212 0.94 12.07 -3.22
N TRP A 213 1.40 11.30 -4.19
CA TRP A 213 2.76 11.39 -4.72
C TRP A 213 2.96 12.77 -5.35
N GLY A 214 3.91 13.54 -4.82
CA GLY A 214 4.18 14.91 -5.27
C GLY A 214 3.20 15.95 -4.73
N GLY A 215 2.22 15.56 -3.91
CA GLY A 215 1.22 16.46 -3.33
C GLY A 215 1.44 16.79 -1.85
N GLY A 216 2.35 16.08 -1.17
CA GLY A 216 2.68 16.32 0.24
C GLY A 216 1.52 16.19 1.22
N LYS A 217 0.59 15.27 0.94
CA LYS A 217 -0.64 15.12 1.71
C LYS A 217 -1.24 13.72 1.65
N ILE A 218 -2.08 13.44 2.65
CA ILE A 218 -3.13 12.42 2.59
C ILE A 218 -4.48 13.13 2.50
N THR A 219 -5.40 12.62 1.70
CA THR A 219 -6.78 13.12 1.61
C THR A 219 -7.79 12.05 2.00
N ARG A 220 -8.93 12.46 2.57
CA ARG A 220 -10.04 11.59 2.95
C ARG A 220 -11.23 11.86 2.04
N TRP A 221 -11.77 10.82 1.41
CA TRP A 221 -12.82 10.94 0.40
C TRP A 221 -14.03 10.08 0.71
N ASN A 222 -15.21 10.59 0.38
CA ASN A 222 -16.43 9.81 0.34
C ASN A 222 -16.57 9.11 -1.02
N PRO A 223 -16.44 7.77 -1.09
CA PRO A 223 -16.50 7.06 -2.37
C PRO A 223 -17.91 7.03 -3.00
N MET A 224 -18.96 7.36 -2.25
CA MET A 224 -20.34 7.38 -2.74
C MET A 224 -20.69 8.70 -3.42
N SER A 225 -20.23 9.83 -2.85
CA SER A 225 -20.47 11.17 -3.41
C SER A 225 -19.33 11.69 -4.28
N GLY A 226 -18.11 11.15 -4.14
CA GLY A 226 -16.89 11.67 -4.76
C GLY A 226 -16.35 12.93 -4.05
N GLU A 227 -16.88 13.27 -2.87
CA GLU A 227 -16.47 14.48 -2.13
C GLU A 227 -15.20 14.26 -1.31
N GLN A 228 -14.26 15.20 -1.39
CA GLN A 228 -13.11 15.26 -0.49
C GLN A 228 -13.55 15.86 0.86
N LEU A 229 -13.49 15.06 1.92
CA LEU A 229 -13.93 15.43 3.26
C LEU A 229 -12.81 16.08 4.08
N HIS A 230 -11.57 15.69 3.85
CA HIS A 230 -10.44 16.16 4.66
C HIS A 230 -9.11 16.11 3.93
N THR A 231 -8.15 16.95 4.36
CA THR A 231 -6.76 16.94 3.91
C THR A 231 -5.84 17.00 5.12
N VAL A 232 -4.85 16.10 5.18
CA VAL A 232 -3.77 16.12 6.17
C VAL A 232 -2.46 16.37 5.45
N ARG A 233 -1.76 17.46 5.81
CA ARG A 233 -0.44 17.78 5.26
C ARG A 233 0.63 16.91 5.90
N ILE A 234 1.53 16.39 5.07
CA ILE A 234 2.69 15.60 5.47
C ILE A 234 3.94 16.43 5.18
N PRO A 235 4.92 16.52 6.09
CA PRO A 235 6.16 17.28 5.85
C PRO A 235 7.15 16.47 4.98
N ALA A 236 6.67 15.98 3.84
CA ALA A 236 7.41 15.30 2.78
C ALA A 236 6.63 15.46 1.47
N LEU A 237 7.32 15.66 0.34
CA LEU A 237 6.66 15.90 -0.95
C LEU A 237 6.06 14.63 -1.57
N TYR A 238 6.84 13.55 -1.58
CA TYR A 238 6.44 12.25 -2.13
C TYR A 238 5.86 11.37 -1.02
N VAL A 239 4.56 11.53 -0.78
CA VAL A 239 3.78 10.68 0.13
C VAL A 239 3.28 9.48 -0.65
N THR A 240 3.62 8.28 -0.20
CA THR A 240 3.49 7.07 -1.00
C THR A 240 2.29 6.23 -0.62
N SER A 241 2.11 5.93 0.66
CA SER A 241 1.00 5.08 1.09
C SER A 241 0.64 5.31 2.55
N CYS A 242 -0.47 4.71 2.99
CA CYS A 242 -0.93 4.82 4.36
C CYS A 242 -1.72 3.61 4.84
N THR A 243 -1.67 3.38 6.15
CA THR A 243 -2.42 2.28 6.80
C THR A 243 -2.80 2.66 8.22
N PHE A 244 -3.96 2.18 8.69
CA PHE A 244 -4.36 2.36 10.07
C PHE A 244 -3.71 1.30 10.96
N GLY A 245 -3.31 1.73 12.15
CA GLY A 245 -2.71 0.88 13.17
C GLY A 245 -2.87 1.46 14.57
N GLY A 246 -2.01 1.00 15.48
CA GLY A 246 -2.13 1.27 16.91
C GLY A 246 -3.23 0.41 17.56
N GLU A 247 -3.26 0.41 18.89
CA GLU A 247 -4.16 -0.44 19.69
C GLU A 247 -5.64 -0.23 19.37
N ASN A 248 -6.02 1.00 19.02
CA ASN A 248 -7.41 1.38 18.73
C ASN A 248 -7.68 1.57 17.22
N LEU A 249 -6.75 1.19 16.35
CA LEU A 249 -6.80 1.42 14.89
C LEU A 249 -7.08 2.89 14.49
N ASN A 250 -6.72 3.85 15.33
CA ASN A 250 -6.91 5.29 15.09
C ASN A 250 -5.60 6.05 14.92
N GLU A 251 -4.54 5.34 14.52
CA GLU A 251 -3.24 5.89 14.20
C GLU A 251 -2.95 5.57 12.74
N LEU A 252 -3.01 6.58 11.87
CA LEU A 252 -2.69 6.43 10.46
C LEU A 252 -1.19 6.56 10.26
N TYR A 253 -0.52 5.47 9.92
CA TYR A 253 0.88 5.45 9.52
C TYR A 253 0.99 5.80 8.04
N VAL A 254 1.99 6.60 7.69
CA VAL A 254 2.19 7.15 6.35
C VAL A 254 3.64 6.97 5.96
N THR A 255 3.88 6.32 4.82
CA THR A 255 5.21 6.18 4.21
C THR A 255 5.46 7.31 3.22
N THR A 256 6.74 7.63 3.02
CA THR A 256 7.17 8.68 2.10
C THR A 256 8.46 8.24 1.40
N ALA A 257 8.87 8.97 0.37
CA ALA A 257 10.03 8.64 -0.46
C ALA A 257 11.00 9.82 -0.62
N ARG A 258 12.27 9.50 -0.92
CA ARG A 258 13.30 10.46 -1.34
C ARG A 258 13.62 10.40 -2.82
N THR A 259 13.26 9.33 -3.51
CA THR A 259 13.53 9.20 -4.93
C THR A 259 12.96 10.40 -5.70
N ARG A 260 13.69 10.86 -6.72
CA ARG A 260 13.39 12.06 -7.53
C ARG A 260 13.50 13.41 -6.81
N MET A 261 13.88 13.46 -5.53
CA MET A 261 14.13 14.73 -4.84
C MET A 261 15.51 15.29 -5.18
N THR A 262 15.56 16.61 -5.33
CA THR A 262 16.82 17.39 -5.41
C THR A 262 17.37 17.72 -4.03
N GLU A 263 18.60 18.22 -3.95
CA GLU A 263 19.17 18.73 -2.68
C GLU A 263 18.29 19.85 -2.10
N THR A 264 17.81 20.77 -2.94
CA THR A 264 16.87 21.83 -2.53
C THR A 264 15.58 21.28 -1.95
N ASP A 265 15.00 20.22 -2.55
CA ASP A 265 13.80 19.59 -2.01
C ASP A 265 14.08 18.98 -0.63
N LEU A 266 15.26 18.42 -0.42
CA LEU A 266 15.67 17.81 0.86
C LEU A 266 15.96 18.86 1.93
N GLU A 267 16.34 20.08 1.58
CA GLU A 267 16.41 21.20 2.54
C GLU A 267 15.02 21.60 3.03
N VAL A 268 14.02 21.60 2.14
CA VAL A 268 12.61 21.91 2.47
C VAL A 268 11.94 20.75 3.24
N TYR A 269 12.23 19.51 2.84
CA TYR A 269 11.67 18.28 3.40
C TYR A 269 12.76 17.37 3.96
N PRO A 270 13.43 17.75 5.06
CA PRO A 270 14.60 17.02 5.59
C PRO A 270 14.27 15.60 6.06
N TYR A 271 12.98 15.31 6.34
CA TYR A 271 12.48 14.02 6.80
C TYR A 271 11.75 13.22 5.71
N ALA A 272 11.87 13.61 4.43
CA ALA A 272 11.39 12.78 3.33
C ALA A 272 12.05 11.39 3.39
N GLY A 273 11.33 10.35 2.94
CA GLY A 273 11.71 8.95 3.18
C GLY A 273 11.49 8.48 4.63
N GLY A 274 10.91 9.33 5.48
CA GLY A 274 10.50 8.97 6.83
C GLY A 274 9.12 8.31 6.85
N VAL A 275 8.82 7.66 7.98
CA VAL A 275 7.47 7.19 8.31
C VAL A 275 6.86 8.14 9.31
N PHE A 276 5.65 8.60 9.01
CA PHE A 276 4.86 9.49 9.86
C PHE A 276 3.68 8.74 10.47
N LYS A 277 3.19 9.25 11.60
CA LYS A 277 1.98 8.79 12.28
C LYS A 277 1.06 9.97 12.49
N ILE A 278 -0.23 9.77 12.24
CA ILE A 278 -1.27 10.77 12.45
C ILE A 278 -2.32 10.18 13.38
N LYS A 279 -2.64 10.89 14.46
CA LYS A 279 -3.79 10.51 15.30
C LYS A 279 -5.09 10.98 14.66
N THR A 280 -6.02 10.07 14.45
CA THR A 280 -7.35 10.35 13.88
C THR A 280 -8.44 10.21 14.95
N ASN A 281 -9.60 10.80 14.69
CA ASN A 281 -10.82 10.58 15.49
C ASN A 281 -11.65 9.38 14.99
N VAL A 282 -11.42 8.94 13.75
CA VAL A 282 -12.00 7.72 13.15
C VAL A 282 -11.02 6.56 13.26
N ARG A 283 -11.54 5.34 13.18
CA ARG A 283 -10.72 4.12 13.17
C ARG A 283 -10.64 3.53 11.76
N GLY A 284 -9.54 2.85 11.48
CA GLY A 284 -9.39 2.01 10.31
C GLY A 284 -10.23 0.75 10.37
N CYS A 285 -10.40 0.12 9.22
CA CYS A 285 -10.84 -1.27 9.16
C CYS A 285 -9.75 -2.22 9.67
N VAL A 286 -10.16 -3.42 10.11
CA VAL A 286 -9.23 -4.51 10.43
C VAL A 286 -8.46 -4.88 9.18
N ILE A 287 -7.13 -5.00 9.30
CA ILE A 287 -6.29 -5.52 8.23
C ILE A 287 -6.29 -7.04 8.31
N HIS A 288 -6.62 -7.68 7.20
CA HIS A 288 -6.71 -9.13 7.13
C HIS A 288 -5.33 -9.72 6.76
N PRO A 289 -4.83 -10.72 7.49
CA PRO A 289 -3.65 -11.45 7.07
C PRO A 289 -3.99 -12.38 5.90
N PHE A 290 -2.97 -12.76 5.14
CA PHE A 290 -3.09 -13.83 4.15
C PHE A 290 -3.45 -15.15 4.86
N ASN A 291 -4.52 -15.78 4.39
CA ASN A 291 -5.19 -16.89 5.08
C ASN A 291 -4.98 -18.20 4.33
N ASN A 292 -3.71 -18.58 4.15
CA ASN A 292 -3.31 -19.84 3.53
C ASN A 292 -2.88 -20.89 4.56
#